data_AF-A0A0G1YEL6-F1
#
_entry.id   AF-A0A0G1YEL6-F1
#
_cell.length_a   1.000
_cell.length_b   1.000
_cell.length_c   1.000
_cell.angle_alpha   90.00
_cell.angle_beta   90.00
_cell.angle_gamma   90.00
#
_symmetry.space_group_name_H-M   'P 1'
#
loop_
_entity.id
_entity.type
_entity.pdbx_description
1 polymer ?
#
loop_
_entity_poly.entity_id
_entity_poly.type
_entity_poly.pdbx_seq_one_letter_code
_entity_poly.pdbx_strand_id
1 'polypeptide(L)'
;MGITTRIRRTVYHIRYRYPTREVITVLLVGIAITWFIWGSVQAMQKNYELKKVVEDKTRQAQLTDLETKTLEYEQRYLQSEEYKKLAVRERLGYGDPGEKLLLLPPNSPEATKAGGEESATVSDTPKPSNLAQWGNFLFGGNANRDS
;
A
#
# COMPACT_ATOMS: atom_id res chain seq x y z
N MET A 1 51.42 -14.89 -7.48
CA MET A 1 51.85 -15.89 -8.49
C MET A 1 51.03 -17.16 -8.30
N GLY A 2 50.01 -17.46 -9.12
CA GLY A 2 49.26 -18.71 -8.88
C GLY A 2 48.04 -19.02 -9.75
N ILE A 3 47.47 -18.04 -10.45
CA ILE A 3 46.29 -18.25 -11.31
C ILE A 3 46.73 -18.63 -12.74
N THR A 4 47.74 -17.92 -13.28
CA THR A 4 48.23 -18.13 -14.64
C THR A 4 48.89 -19.50 -14.86
N THR A 5 49.58 -20.03 -13.85
CA THR A 5 50.22 -21.35 -13.92
C THR A 5 49.21 -22.48 -13.88
N ARG A 6 48.15 -22.35 -13.07
CA ARG A 6 47.04 -23.31 -13.04
C ARG A 6 46.30 -23.33 -14.37
N ILE A 7 45.94 -22.16 -14.90
CA ILE A 7 45.26 -22.02 -16.21
C ILE A 7 46.08 -22.68 -17.33
N ARG A 8 47.39 -22.39 -17.41
CA ARG A 8 48.26 -22.95 -18.45
C ARG A 8 48.33 -24.48 -18.38
N ARG A 9 48.37 -25.05 -17.18
CA ARG A 9 48.38 -26.51 -16.98
C ARG A 9 47.07 -27.16 -17.42
N THR A 10 45.92 -26.56 -17.08
CA THR A 10 44.62 -27.09 -17.50
C THR A 10 44.46 -27.00 -19.01
N VAL A 11 44.87 -25.89 -19.64
CA VAL A 11 44.84 -25.71 -21.09
C VAL A 11 45.71 -26.74 -21.81
N TYR A 12 46.91 -27.03 -21.27
CA TYR A 12 47.81 -28.03 -21.84
C TYR A 12 47.22 -29.44 -21.79
N HIS A 13 46.64 -29.84 -20.65
CA HIS A 13 46.00 -31.15 -20.51
C HIS A 13 44.77 -31.30 -21.41
N ILE A 14 43.96 -30.25 -21.57
CA ILE A 14 42.78 -30.26 -22.44
C ILE A 14 43.19 -30.41 -23.92
N ARG A 15 44.23 -29.67 -24.35
CA ARG A 15 44.68 -29.68 -25.76
C ARG A 15 45.28 -31.01 -26.21
N TYR A 16 45.84 -31.80 -25.30
CA TYR A 16 46.46 -33.08 -25.63
C TYR A 16 45.54 -34.30 -25.41
N ARG A 17 44.51 -34.16 -24.57
CA ARG A 17 43.60 -35.26 -24.19
C ARG A 17 42.36 -35.36 -25.08
N TYR A 18 41.90 -34.25 -25.67
CA TYR A 18 40.65 -34.20 -26.44
C TYR A 18 40.89 -33.69 -27.86
N PRO A 19 40.22 -34.26 -28.90
CA PRO A 19 40.36 -33.78 -30.26
C PRO A 19 39.84 -32.33 -30.36
N THR A 20 40.59 -31.49 -31.07
CA THR A 20 40.39 -30.02 -31.13
C THR A 20 38.95 -29.61 -31.47
N ARG A 21 38.23 -30.44 -32.23
CA ARG A 21 36.82 -30.22 -32.61
C ARG A 21 35.87 -30.14 -31.41
N GLU A 22 35.99 -31.03 -30.43
CA GLU A 22 35.06 -31.08 -29.28
C GLU A 22 35.29 -29.89 -28.35
N VAL A 23 36.56 -29.51 -28.16
CA VAL A 23 36.93 -28.35 -27.35
C VAL A 23 36.40 -27.06 -27.98
N ILE A 24 36.51 -26.92 -29.31
CA ILE A 24 35.96 -25.77 -30.04
C ILE A 24 34.44 -25.70 -29.88
N THR A 25 33.73 -26.83 -30.04
CA THR A 25 32.27 -26.88 -29.89
C THR A 25 31.82 -26.44 -28.50
N VAL A 26 32.44 -26.96 -27.44
CA VAL A 26 32.11 -26.58 -26.06
C VAL A 26 32.36 -25.09 -25.82
N LEU A 27 33.43 -24.55 -26.39
CA LEU A 27 33.79 -23.14 -26.25
C LEU A 27 32.78 -22.23 -26.97
N LEU A 28 32.35 -22.60 -28.18
CA LEU A 28 31.31 -21.89 -28.93
C LEU A 28 29.96 -21.91 -28.21
N VAL A 29 29.56 -23.06 -27.66
CA VAL A 29 28.33 -23.18 -26.86
C VAL A 29 28.40 -22.31 -25.61
N GLY A 30 29.54 -22.29 -24.91
CA GLY A 30 29.75 -21.42 -23.75
C GLY A 30 29.63 -19.93 -24.09
N ILE A 31 30.19 -19.50 -25.23
CA ILE A 31 30.05 -18.13 -25.72
C ILE A 31 28.58 -17.82 -26.06
N ALA A 32 27.89 -18.72 -26.75
CA ALA A 32 26.49 -18.55 -27.12
C ALA A 32 25.57 -18.41 -25.89
N ILE A 33 25.75 -19.25 -24.87
CA ILE A 33 25.01 -19.15 -23.61
C ILE A 33 25.30 -17.82 -22.91
N THR A 34 26.56 -17.40 -22.87
CA THR A 34 26.96 -16.13 -22.25
C THR A 34 26.34 -14.92 -22.97
N TRP A 35 26.30 -14.94 -24.30
CA TRP A 35 25.61 -13.91 -25.10
C TRP A 35 24.09 -13.93 -24.92
N PHE A 36 23.48 -15.11 -24.85
CA PHE A 36 22.03 -15.23 -24.62
C PHE A 36 21.60 -14.65 -23.27
N ILE A 37 22.37 -14.93 -22.21
CA ILE A 37 22.11 -14.37 -20.87
C ILE A 37 22.20 -12.84 -20.88
N TRP A 38 23.18 -12.27 -21.59
CA TRP A 38 23.36 -10.81 -21.68
C TRP A 38 22.22 -10.10 -22.44
N GLY A 39 21.69 -10.74 -23.49
CA GLY A 39 20.53 -10.21 -24.25
C GLY A 39 19.22 -10.24 -23.47
N SER A 40 19.02 -11.23 -22.59
CA SER A 40 17.80 -11.38 -21.79
C SER A 40 17.64 -10.27 -20.72
N VAL A 41 18.75 -9.80 -20.14
CA VAL A 41 18.73 -8.78 -19.07
C VAL A 41 18.20 -7.41 -19.55
N GLN A 42 18.45 -7.05 -20.81
CA GLN A 42 17.99 -5.77 -21.37
C GLN A 42 16.47 -5.74 -21.62
N ALA A 43 15.87 -6.88 -21.97
CA ALA A 43 14.43 -7.02 -22.18
C ALA A 43 13.62 -6.93 -20.88
N MET A 44 14.23 -7.32 -19.76
CA MET A 44 13.65 -7.18 -18.42
C MET A 44 13.57 -5.70 -18.02
N GLN A 45 14.65 -4.92 -18.17
CA GLN A 45 14.70 -3.53 -17.69
C GLN A 45 13.66 -2.60 -18.35
N LYS A 46 13.46 -2.71 -19.67
CA LYS A 46 12.48 -1.88 -20.40
C LYS A 46 11.03 -2.12 -19.97
N ASN A 47 10.69 -3.33 -19.51
CA ASN A 47 9.34 -3.66 -19.07
C ASN A 47 9.03 -3.12 -17.66
N TYR A 48 10.03 -3.02 -16.78
CA TYR A 48 9.80 -2.57 -15.40
C TYR A 48 9.55 -1.07 -15.30
N GLU A 49 10.30 -0.24 -16.03
CA GLU A 49 10.07 1.20 -16.05
C GLU A 49 8.71 1.55 -16.64
N LEU A 50 8.32 0.86 -17.73
CA LEU A 50 7.03 1.09 -18.37
C LEU A 50 5.87 0.64 -17.47
N LYS A 51 6.00 -0.49 -16.77
CA LYS A 51 5.03 -0.94 -15.77
C LYS A 51 4.89 0.04 -14.61
N LYS A 52 6.00 0.59 -14.12
CA LYS A 52 5.99 1.56 -13.02
C LYS A 52 5.26 2.85 -13.39
N VAL A 53 5.54 3.41 -14.59
CA VAL A 53 4.85 4.62 -15.05
C VAL A 53 3.35 4.38 -15.23
N VAL A 54 2.96 3.21 -15.74
CA VAL A 54 1.54 2.86 -15.88
C VAL A 54 0.89 2.72 -14.50
N GLU A 55 1.52 2.02 -13.57
CA GLU A 55 1.00 1.83 -12.21
C GLU A 55 0.87 3.15 -11.43
N ASP A 56 1.86 4.03 -11.54
CA ASP A 56 1.83 5.34 -10.89
C ASP A 56 0.69 6.21 -11.47
N LYS A 57 0.49 6.19 -12.79
CA LYS A 57 -0.59 6.94 -13.45
C LYS A 57 -1.98 6.37 -13.14
N THR A 58 -2.14 5.05 -13.10
CA THR A 58 -3.43 4.44 -12.74
C THR A 58 -3.80 4.74 -11.29
N ARG A 59 -2.82 4.71 -10.38
CA ARG A 59 -3.04 5.09 -8.97
C ARG A 59 -3.47 6.55 -8.83
N GLN A 60 -2.81 7.47 -9.54
CA GLN A 60 -3.19 8.89 -9.52
C GLN A 60 -4.61 9.09 -10.07
N ALA A 61 -4.96 8.43 -11.18
CA ALA A 61 -6.31 8.52 -11.76
C ALA A 61 -7.39 8.00 -10.80
N GLN A 62 -7.14 6.91 -10.08
CA GLN A 62 -8.07 6.38 -9.08
C GLN A 62 -8.28 7.33 -7.90
N LEU A 63 -7.22 7.99 -7.43
CA LEU A 63 -7.33 8.99 -6.36
C LEU A 63 -8.17 10.19 -6.80
N THR A 64 -7.93 10.70 -8.01
CA THR A 64 -8.73 11.81 -8.56
C THR A 64 -10.18 11.40 -8.78
N ASP A 65 -10.44 10.20 -9.31
CA ASP A 65 -11.81 9.69 -9.47
C ASP A 65 -12.54 9.59 -8.11
N LEU A 66 -11.86 9.10 -7.08
CA LEU A 66 -12.42 9.03 -5.73
C LEU A 66 -12.71 10.42 -5.14
N GLU A 67 -11.79 11.37 -5.31
CA GLU A 67 -11.97 12.76 -4.88
C GLU A 67 -13.17 13.39 -5.60
N THR A 68 -13.27 13.24 -6.92
CA THR A 68 -14.40 13.79 -7.69
C THR A 68 -15.74 13.20 -7.26
N LYS A 69 -15.80 11.88 -7.02
CA LYS A 69 -17.01 11.23 -6.50
C LYS A 69 -17.38 11.76 -5.12
N THR A 70 -16.39 11.96 -4.25
CA THR A 70 -16.61 12.50 -2.90
C THR A 70 -17.20 13.91 -2.98
N LEU A 71 -16.61 14.80 -3.79
CA LEU A 71 -17.13 16.15 -4.01
C LEU A 71 -18.54 16.13 -4.60
N GLU A 72 -18.81 15.23 -5.54
CA GLU A 72 -20.14 15.07 -6.13
C GLU A 72 -21.17 14.64 -5.08
N TYR A 73 -20.82 13.70 -4.20
CA TYR A 73 -21.69 13.28 -3.10
C TYR A 73 -21.95 14.41 -2.11
N GLU A 74 -20.91 15.18 -1.74
CA GLU A 74 -21.06 16.35 -0.87
C GLU A 74 -21.99 17.39 -1.49
N GLN A 75 -21.78 17.72 -2.76
CA GLN A 75 -22.64 18.65 -3.48
C GLN A 75 -24.10 18.18 -3.50
N ARG A 76 -24.34 16.90 -3.81
CA ARG A 76 -25.68 16.30 -3.82
C ARG A 76 -26.33 16.32 -2.43
N TYR A 77 -25.56 16.04 -1.38
CA TYR A 77 -26.03 16.12 0.00
C TYR A 77 -26.48 17.54 0.35
N LEU A 78 -25.66 18.56 0.04
CA LEU A 78 -26.00 19.96 0.28
C LEU A 78 -27.20 20.45 -0.54
N GLN A 79 -27.46 19.84 -1.70
CA GLN A 79 -28.62 20.13 -2.53
C GLN A 79 -29.89 19.38 -2.11
N SER A 80 -29.76 18.37 -1.25
CA SER A 80 -30.89 17.54 -0.82
C SER A 80 -31.89 18.34 0.01
N GLU A 81 -33.16 17.96 -0.08
CA GLU A 81 -34.24 18.59 0.69
C GLU A 81 -34.05 18.41 2.20
N GLU A 82 -33.50 17.28 2.62
CA GLU A 82 -33.20 17.01 4.03
C GLU A 82 -32.18 18.01 4.59
N TYR A 83 -31.07 18.24 3.86
CA TYR A 83 -30.10 19.25 4.26
C TYR A 83 -30.72 20.65 4.31
N LYS A 84 -31.53 21.03 3.31
CA LYS A 84 -32.22 22.33 3.31
C LYS A 84 -33.14 22.49 4.51
N LYS A 85 -33.90 21.45 4.89
CA LYS A 85 -34.77 21.46 6.07
C LYS A 85 -33.96 21.61 7.36
N LEU A 86 -32.87 20.86 7.52
CA LEU A 86 -31.94 20.98 8.64
C LEU A 86 -31.35 22.40 8.73
N ALA A 87 -30.87 22.95 7.62
CA ALA A 87 -30.30 24.30 7.56
C ALA A 87 -31.35 25.39 7.89
N VAL A 88 -32.60 25.20 7.46
CA VAL A 88 -33.72 26.09 7.81
C VAL A 88 -34.01 26.03 9.32
N ARG A 89 -34.06 24.83 9.90
CA ARG A 89 -34.27 24.61 11.35
C ARG A 89 -33.16 25.27 12.17
N GLU A 90 -31.90 25.13 11.76
CA GLU A 90 -30.76 25.71 12.44
C GLU A 90 -30.78 27.25 12.39
N ARG A 91 -31.13 27.84 11.23
CA ARG A 91 -31.11 29.29 11.04
C ARG A 91 -32.33 30.01 11.61
N LEU A 92 -33.51 29.40 11.47
CA LEU A 92 -34.77 30.04 11.84
C LEU A 92 -35.29 29.55 13.19
N GLY A 93 -34.81 28.41 13.70
CA GLY A 93 -35.30 27.81 14.94
C GLY A 93 -36.73 27.28 14.86
N TYR A 94 -37.30 27.19 13.65
CA TYR A 94 -38.66 26.71 13.40
C TYR A 94 -38.64 25.33 12.73
N GLY A 95 -39.50 24.45 13.22
CA GLY A 95 -39.72 23.10 12.69
C GLY A 95 -40.77 23.11 11.59
N ASP A 96 -40.97 21.95 10.95
CA ASP A 96 -41.99 21.82 9.91
C ASP A 96 -43.42 21.97 10.50
N PRO A 97 -44.43 22.31 9.69
CA PRO A 97 -45.81 22.46 10.16
C PRO A 97 -46.32 21.18 10.84
N GLY A 98 -46.61 21.25 12.14
CA GLY A 98 -47.07 20.11 12.96
C GLY A 98 -46.01 19.51 13.90
N GLU A 99 -44.76 19.95 13.83
CA GLU A 99 -43.68 19.52 14.73
C GLU A 99 -43.66 20.35 16.02
N LYS A 100 -43.64 19.69 17.19
CA LYS A 100 -43.56 20.34 18.50
C LYS A 100 -42.10 20.48 18.93
N LEU A 101 -41.51 21.66 18.73
CA LEU A 101 -40.16 21.97 19.20
C LEU A 101 -40.17 22.31 20.71
N LEU A 102 -39.31 21.64 21.48
CA LEU A 102 -39.05 21.96 22.89
C LEU A 102 -37.91 22.98 22.97
N LEU A 103 -38.23 24.23 23.30
CA LEU A 103 -37.23 25.26 23.58
C LEU A 103 -36.69 25.03 24.99
N LEU A 104 -35.49 24.45 25.10
CA LEU A 104 -34.81 24.31 26.38
C LEU A 104 -34.15 25.65 26.77
N PRO A 105 -34.20 26.04 28.05
CA PRO A 105 -33.37 27.15 28.54
C PRO A 105 -31.89 26.81 28.34
N PRO A 106 -31.01 27.83 28.25
CA PRO A 106 -29.56 27.60 28.13
C PRO A 106 -29.10 26.65 29.24
N ASN A 107 -28.36 25.61 28.85
CA ASN A 107 -27.88 24.58 29.77
C ASN A 107 -27.15 25.23 30.96
N SER A 108 -27.45 24.77 32.17
CA SER A 108 -26.69 25.19 33.36
C SER A 108 -25.22 24.79 33.19
N PRO A 109 -24.27 25.53 33.78
CA PRO A 109 -22.85 25.21 33.68
C PRO A 109 -22.51 23.79 34.18
N GLU A 110 -23.36 23.20 35.01
CA GLU A 110 -23.26 21.81 35.50
C GLU A 110 -23.61 20.79 34.41
N ALA A 111 -24.61 21.06 33.58
CA ALA A 111 -25.02 20.17 32.48
C ALA A 111 -23.98 20.13 31.34
N THR A 112 -23.30 21.26 31.07
CA THR A 112 -22.17 21.31 30.12
C THR A 112 -20.93 20.54 30.59
N LYS A 113 -20.72 20.40 31.91
CA LYS A 113 -19.63 19.58 32.46
C LYS A 113 -19.96 18.08 32.41
N ALA A 114 -21.22 17.72 32.64
CA ALA A 114 -21.67 16.34 32.57
C ALA A 114 -21.59 15.72 31.15
N GLY A 115 -21.67 16.53 30.09
CA GLY A 115 -21.53 16.08 28.69
C GLY A 115 -20.09 16.10 28.13
N GLY A 116 -19.11 16.55 28.92
CA GLY A 116 -17.74 16.79 28.46
C GLY A 116 -16.72 15.70 28.78
N GLU A 117 -17.07 14.68 29.56
CA GLU A 117 -16.09 13.77 30.16
C GLU A 117 -16.51 12.28 30.14
N GLU A 118 -17.22 11.83 29.11
CA GLU A 118 -17.04 10.44 28.65
C GLU A 118 -15.97 10.40 27.56
N SER A 119 -14.81 11.00 27.85
CA SER A 119 -13.59 10.54 27.20
C SER A 119 -13.37 9.11 27.69
N ALA A 120 -13.71 8.15 26.84
CA ALA A 120 -13.23 6.78 26.97
C ALA A 120 -11.76 6.86 27.39
N THR A 121 -11.44 6.29 28.55
CA THR A 121 -10.07 6.11 29.01
C THR A 121 -9.34 5.30 27.96
N VAL A 122 -8.69 6.00 27.03
CA VAL A 122 -7.74 5.39 26.11
C VAL A 122 -6.59 4.97 27.01
N SER A 123 -6.57 3.67 27.33
CA SER A 123 -5.46 3.04 28.02
C SER A 123 -4.17 3.42 27.28
N ASP A 124 -3.24 4.04 28.01
CA ASP A 124 -1.91 4.46 27.56
C ASP A 124 -0.99 3.24 27.36
N THR A 125 -1.52 2.23 26.68
CA THR A 125 -0.73 1.07 26.27
C THR A 125 -0.08 1.47 24.96
N PRO A 126 1.27 1.49 24.87
CA PRO A 126 1.93 1.85 23.62
C PRO A 126 1.43 0.92 22.52
N LYS A 127 0.78 1.51 21.51
CA LYS A 127 0.21 0.77 20.38
C LYS A 127 1.35 -0.06 19.76
N PRO A 128 1.21 -1.39 19.66
CA PRO A 128 2.26 -2.23 19.10
C PRO A 128 2.55 -1.80 17.66
N SER A 129 3.81 -1.89 17.23
CA SER A 129 4.16 -1.55 15.84
C SER A 129 3.40 -2.43 14.86
N ASN A 130 3.17 -1.95 13.64
CA ASN A 130 2.44 -2.70 12.62
C ASN A 130 3.03 -4.09 12.36
N LEU A 131 4.36 -4.23 12.40
CA LEU A 131 5.02 -5.54 12.22
C LEU A 131 4.73 -6.51 13.36
N ALA A 132 4.71 -6.02 14.60
CA ALA A 132 4.35 -6.84 15.76
C ALA A 132 2.88 -7.29 15.69
N GLN A 133 1.99 -6.45 15.18
CA GLN A 133 0.59 -6.81 14.94
C GLN A 133 0.45 -7.91 13.89
N TRP A 134 1.15 -7.81 12.75
CA TRP A 134 1.16 -8.85 11.71
C TRP A 134 1.75 -10.17 12.20
N GLY A 135 2.83 -10.15 12.97
CA GLY A 135 3.41 -11.35 13.57
C GLY A 135 2.43 -12.05 14.52
N ASN A 136 1.77 -11.29 15.41
CA ASN A 136 0.78 -11.85 16.32
C ASN A 136 -0.46 -12.39 15.59
N PHE A 137 -0.87 -11.77 14.47
CA PHE A 137 -1.97 -12.25 13.64
C PHE A 137 -1.63 -13.58 12.95
N LEU A 138 -0.45 -13.68 12.34
CA LEU A 138 -0.05 -14.86 11.57
C LEU A 138 0.30 -16.08 12.44
N PHE A 139 0.75 -15.84 13.67
CA PHE A 139 1.25 -16.90 14.56
C PHE A 139 0.48 -17.04 15.89
N GLY A 140 -0.69 -16.40 16.00
CA GLY A 140 -1.68 -16.73 17.04
C GLY A 140 -1.45 -16.14 18.43
N GLY A 141 -0.85 -14.95 18.55
CA GLY A 141 -0.55 -14.30 19.83
C GLY A 141 -1.75 -13.85 20.68
N ASN A 142 -2.99 -13.97 20.18
CA ASN A 142 -4.22 -13.51 20.85
C ASN A 142 -5.07 -14.65 21.46
N ALA A 143 -4.61 -15.91 21.45
CA ALA A 143 -5.42 -17.05 21.89
C ALA A 143 -5.57 -17.22 23.42
N ASN A 144 -4.83 -16.47 24.26
CA ASN A 144 -4.79 -16.65 25.72
C ASN A 144 -5.10 -15.36 26.50
N ARG A 145 -6.20 -14.66 26.20
CA ARG A 145 -6.67 -13.52 27.03
C ARG A 145 -8.08 -13.69 27.61
N ASP A 146 -8.67 -14.87 27.49
CA ASP A 146 -9.96 -15.21 28.10
C ASP A 146 -9.85 -16.52 28.92
N SER A 147 -9.28 -16.43 30.13
CA SER A 147 -9.52 -17.36 31.25
C SER A 147 -9.32 -16.66 32.58
#